data_AF-A0A090R2I8-F1
#
_entry.id   AF-A0A090R2I8-F1
#
_cell.length_a   1.000
_cell.length_b   1.000
_cell.length_c   1.000
_cell.angle_alpha   90.00
_cell.angle_beta   90.00
_cell.angle_gamma   90.00
#
_symmetry.space_group_name_H-M   'P 1'
#
loop_
_entity.id
_entity.type
_entity.pdbx_description
1 polymer ?
#
loop_
_entity_poly.entity_id
_entity_poly.type
_entity_poly.pdbx_seq_one_letter_code
_entity_poly.pdbx_strand_id
1 'polypeptide(L)' 'MGWKGLINDPHLDGSFEVEEGLHIARQLLIDLVEMGIPLATEALDPISAVHWRSV' A
#
# COMPACT_ATOMS: atom_id res chain seq x y z
N MET A 1 -13.03 4.70 15.64
CA MET A 1 -13.12 3.25 15.36
C MET A 1 -13.49 3.12 13.90
N GLY A 2 -12.62 2.55 13.07
CA GLY A 2 -12.83 2.44 11.62
C GLY A 2 -11.65 1.75 10.97
N TRP A 3 -11.81 1.35 9.71
CA TRP A 3 -10.76 0.71 8.93
C TRP A 3 -9.52 1.60 8.86
N LYS A 4 -8.34 1.00 9.08
CA LYS A 4 -7.07 1.72 9.19
C LYS A 4 -6.29 1.78 7.86
N GLY A 5 -6.90 1.32 6.77
CA GLY A 5 -6.33 1.33 5.42
C GLY A 5 -5.73 -0.01 5.01
N LEU A 6 -5.52 -0.16 3.69
CA LEU A 6 -5.11 -1.41 3.03
C LEU A 6 -3.83 -2.01 3.60
N ILE A 7 -2.81 -1.17 3.83
CA ILE A 7 -1.55 -1.62 4.41
C ILE A 7 -1.76 -2.16 5.82
N ASN A 8 -2.65 -1.54 6.60
CA ASN A 8 -2.81 -1.90 8.02
C ASN A 8 -3.79 -3.04 8.24
N ASP A 9 -4.74 -3.29 7.34
CA ASP A 9 -5.81 -4.27 7.52
C ASP A 9 -6.35 -4.69 6.14
N PRO A 10 -5.61 -5.52 5.40
CA PRO A 10 -5.91 -5.82 4.00
C PRO A 10 -7.26 -6.54 3.81
N HIS A 11 -7.70 -7.29 4.82
CA HIS A 11 -8.91 -8.12 4.77
C HIS A 11 -10.16 -7.44 5.36
N LEU A 12 -10.02 -6.22 5.90
CA LEU A 12 -11.09 -5.44 6.53
C LEU A 12 -11.77 -6.16 7.71
N ASP A 13 -11.07 -7.09 8.36
CA ASP A 13 -11.56 -7.90 9.47
C ASP A 13 -10.87 -7.57 10.80
N GLY A 14 -9.88 -6.66 10.77
CA GLY A 14 -9.10 -6.28 11.93
C GLY A 14 -7.97 -7.26 12.26
N SER A 15 -7.53 -8.10 11.31
CA SER A 15 -6.40 -9.02 11.50
C SER A 15 -5.05 -8.31 11.65
N PHE A 16 -4.96 -7.09 11.12
CA PHE A 16 -3.75 -6.26 11.12
C PHE A 16 -2.53 -6.91 10.42
N GLU A 17 -2.75 -7.63 9.33
CA GLU A 17 -1.70 -8.28 8.53
C GLU A 17 -0.90 -7.29 7.67
N VAL A 18 0.01 -6.54 8.32
CA VAL A 18 0.73 -5.43 7.69
C VAL A 18 1.69 -5.84 6.57
N GLU A 19 2.35 -7.00 6.72
CA GLU A 19 3.27 -7.51 5.69
C GLU A 19 2.53 -7.84 4.39
N GLU A 20 1.40 -8.54 4.48
CA GLU A 20 0.53 -8.80 3.34
C GLU A 20 -0.03 -7.50 2.74
N GLY A 21 -0.47 -6.57 3.59
CA GLY A 21 -0.95 -5.26 3.17
C GLY A 21 0.10 -4.47 2.37
N LEU A 22 1.38 -4.54 2.74
CA LEU A 22 2.47 -3.93 1.96
C LEU A 22 2.64 -4.59 0.60
N HIS A 23 2.60 -5.93 0.53
CA HIS A 23 2.70 -6.66 -0.73
C HIS A 23 1.55 -6.34 -1.69
N ILE A 24 0.31 -6.33 -1.19
CA ILE A 24 -0.88 -6.00 -2.00
C ILE A 24 -0.80 -4.55 -2.47
N ALA A 25 -0.48 -3.61 -1.58
CA ALA A 25 -0.36 -2.20 -1.95
C ALA A 25 0.73 -1.99 -3.01
N ARG A 26 1.87 -2.67 -2.92
CA ARG A 26 2.93 -2.57 -3.93
C ARG A 26 2.49 -3.09 -5.29
N GLN A 27 1.83 -4.25 -5.31
CA GLN A 27 1.34 -4.83 -6.56
C GLN A 27 0.33 -3.90 -7.22
N LEU A 28 -0.60 -3.32 -6.45
CA LEU A 28 -1.56 -2.33 -6.95
C LEU A 28 -0.87 -1.13 -7.61
N LEU A 29 0.20 -0.59 -6.99
CA LEU A 29 0.94 0.53 -7.59
C LEU A 29 1.62 0.14 -8.91
N ILE A 30 2.21 -1.06 -8.98
CA ILE A 30 2.82 -1.58 -10.21
C ILE A 30 1.78 -1.70 -11.31
N ASP A 31 0.64 -2.34 -11.02
CA ASP A 31 -0.43 -2.57 -11.99
C ASP A 31 -0.94 -1.23 -12.57
N LEU A 32 -1.08 -0.20 -11.72
CA LEU A 32 -1.49 1.14 -12.16
C LEU A 32 -0.45 1.81 -13.07
N VAL A 33 0.84 1.70 -12.74
CA VAL A 33 1.93 2.23 -13.57
C VAL A 33 2.01 1.50 -14.91
N GLU A 34 1.84 0.17 -14.92
CA GLU A 34 1.81 -0.63 -16.15
C GLU A 34 0.62 -0.27 -17.05
N MET A 35 -0.50 0.19 -16.47
CA MET A 35 -1.63 0.76 -17.22
C MET A 35 -1.38 2.20 -17.72
N GLY A 36 -0.20 2.76 -17.48
CA GLY A 36 0.17 4.12 -17.88
C GLY A 36 -0.47 5.22 -17.02
N ILE A 37 -0.99 4.87 -15.82
CA ILE A 37 -1.59 5.82 -14.90
C ILE A 37 -0.49 6.39 -14.00
N PRO A 38 -0.18 7.70 -14.09
CA PRO A 38 0.80 8.31 -13.20
C PRO A 38 0.26 8.34 -11.76
N LEU A 39 1.14 8.01 -10.81
CA LEU A 39 0.79 7.91 -9.40
C LEU A 39 1.40 9.05 -8.59
N ALA A 40 0.67 9.46 -7.55
CA ALA A 40 1.17 10.28 -6.46
C ALA A 40 0.80 9.59 -5.14
N THR A 41 1.76 9.43 -4.24
CA THR A 41 1.54 8.82 -2.93
C THR A 41 1.91 9.80 -1.82
N GLU A 42 1.16 9.77 -0.72
CA GLU A 42 1.50 10.50 0.50
C GLU A 42 2.37 9.60 1.40
N ALA A 43 3.59 10.04 1.68
CA ALA A 43 4.51 9.33 2.57
C ALA A 43 4.20 9.65 4.04
N LEU A 44 3.29 8.89 4.64
CA LEU A 44 2.90 9.05 6.04
C LEU A 44 3.96 8.54 7.03
N ASP A 45 4.82 7.61 6.60
CA ASP A 45 5.95 7.09 7.38
C ASP A 45 7.17 6.82 6.47
N PRO A 46 8.41 7.07 6.94
CA PRO A 46 9.63 6.84 6.16
C PRO A 46 9.83 5.39 5.68
N ILE A 47 9.36 4.39 6.42
CA ILE A 47 9.48 2.97 6.07
C ILE A 47 8.59 2.66 4.87
N SER A 48 7.36 3.17 4.86
CA SER A 48 6.46 3.03 3.71
C SER A 48 7.08 3.67 2.46
N ALA A 49 7.70 4.84 2.60
CA ALA A 49 8.36 5.52 1.47
C ALA A 49 9.49 4.68 0.84
N VAL A 50 10.23 3.90 1.62
CA VAL A 50 11.26 2.98 1.08
C VAL A 50 10.63 1.86 0.24
N HIS A 51 9.46 1.37 0.62
CA HIS A 51 8.77 0.30 -0.11
C HIS A 51 8.29 0.74 -1.52
N TRP A 52 8.02 2.04 -1.70
CA TRP A 52 7.57 2.62 -2.98
C TRP A 52 8.70 3.13 -3.87
N ARG A 53 9.94 3.23 -3.36
CA ARG A 53 11.04 3.95 -4.02
C ARG A 53 11.49 3.35 -5.37
N SER A 54 11.08 2.13 -5.68
CA SER A 54 11.45 1.39 -6.89
C SER A 54 10.26 1.13 -7.84
N VAL A 55 9.10 1.72 -7.54
CA VAL A 55 7.91 1.71 -8.41
C VAL A 55 7.86 3.00 -9.22
#